data_AF-A0A1S8WHR7-F1
#
_entry.id   AF-A0A1S8WHR7-F1
#
_cell.length_a   1.000
_cell.length_b   1.000
_cell.length_c   1.000
_cell.angle_alpha   90.00
_cell.angle_beta   90.00
_cell.angle_gamma   90.00
#
_symmetry.space_group_name_H-M   'P 1'
#
loop_
_entity.id
_entity.type
_entity.pdbx_description
1 polymer ?
#
loop_
_entity_poly.entity_id
_entity_poly.type
_entity_poly.pdbx_seq_one_letter_code
_entity_poly.pdbx_strand_id
1 'polypeptide(L)'
;APLPRLPVPKLKNTLDRYLRLVAPVVAPDAYERTRKIVEEFGRPGGEGERLQKLLEEFAEKQLNWVTDWWLDDMYLMNPLPLPINSSPGMVFPRHSFISSRQQL
;
A
#
# COMPACT_ATOMS: atom_id res chain seq x y z
N ALA A 1 15.85 9.14 20.50
CA ALA A 1 15.26 10.17 19.61
C ALA A 1 13.85 9.73 19.21
N PRO A 2 12.87 10.62 19.03
CA PRO A 2 11.55 10.24 18.55
C PRO A 2 11.64 9.69 17.12
N LEU A 3 10.75 8.77 16.76
CA LEU A 3 10.67 8.22 15.40
C LEU A 3 10.18 9.30 14.42
N PRO A 4 10.71 9.33 13.17
CA PRO A 4 10.22 10.26 12.16
C PRO A 4 8.79 9.90 11.74
N ARG A 5 8.01 10.92 11.37
CA ARG A 5 6.71 10.71 10.72
C ARG A 5 6.90 10.14 9.32
N LEU A 6 5.89 9.41 8.82
CA LEU A 6 5.90 8.88 7.46
C LEU A 6 5.91 10.05 6.45
N PRO A 7 6.94 10.17 5.59
CA PRO A 7 6.99 11.26 4.61
C PRO A 7 5.95 11.07 3.51
N VAL A 8 5.46 12.17 2.95
CA VAL A 8 4.71 12.18 1.69
C VAL A 8 5.73 12.33 0.55
N PRO A 9 5.85 11.36 -0.38
CA PRO A 9 6.77 11.47 -1.51
C PRO A 9 6.29 12.56 -2.48
N LYS A 10 7.24 13.18 -3.20
CA LYS A 10 6.90 14.13 -4.27
C LYS A 10 6.05 13.44 -5.33
N LEU A 11 4.93 14.07 -5.71
CA LEU A 11 4.00 13.57 -6.73
C LEU A 11 4.73 13.06 -7.99
N LYS A 12 5.60 13.89 -8.58
CA LYS A 12 6.36 13.52 -9.79
C LYS A 12 7.15 12.21 -9.62
N ASN A 13 7.82 12.03 -8.48
CA ASN A 13 8.61 10.82 -8.22
C ASN A 13 7.71 9.57 -8.19
N THR A 14 6.51 9.69 -7.61
CA THR A 14 5.51 8.62 -7.57
C THR A 14 4.98 8.32 -8.97
N LEU A 15 4.60 9.33 -9.75
CA LEU A 15 4.09 9.17 -11.12
C LEU A 15 5.14 8.54 -12.06
N ASP A 16 6.39 9.05 -12.03
CA ASP A 16 7.49 8.50 -12.82
C ASP A 16 7.76 7.03 -12.46
N ARG A 17 7.75 6.70 -11.17
CA ARG A 17 7.97 5.33 -10.70
C ARG A 17 6.82 4.42 -11.09
N TYR A 18 5.58 4.89 -10.99
CA TYR A 18 4.39 4.16 -11.40
C TYR A 18 4.47 3.77 -12.88
N LEU A 19 4.77 4.71 -13.79
CA LEU A 19 4.90 4.42 -15.21
C LEU A 19 6.01 3.40 -15.50
N ARG A 20 7.17 3.52 -14.84
CA ARG A 20 8.26 2.52 -14.98
C ARG A 20 7.84 1.11 -14.56
N LEU A 21 7.03 0.98 -13.51
CA LEU A 21 6.56 -0.32 -13.01
C LEU A 21 5.42 -0.90 -13.85
N VAL A 22 4.60 -0.06 -14.45
CA VAL A 22 3.49 -0.49 -15.33
C VAL A 22 3.99 -0.91 -16.71
N ALA A 23 4.98 -0.23 -17.27
CA ALA A 23 5.50 -0.49 -18.62
C ALA A 23 5.78 -1.98 -18.93
N PRO A 24 6.43 -2.78 -18.06
CA PRO A 24 6.71 -4.19 -18.37
C PRO A 24 5.53 -5.15 -18.16
N VAL A 25 4.44 -4.73 -17.50
CA VAL A 25 3.33 -5.62 -17.11
C VAL A 25 2.07 -5.44 -17.95
N VAL A 26 2.03 -4.46 -18.86
CA VAL A 26 0.89 -4.19 -19.74
C VAL A 26 1.28 -4.15 -21.21
N ALA A 27 0.29 -4.33 -22.08
CA ALA A 27 0.48 -4.19 -23.53
C ALA A 27 0.86 -2.74 -23.91
N PRO A 28 1.63 -2.53 -25.00
CA PRO A 28 2.10 -1.20 -25.39
C PRO A 28 0.97 -0.17 -25.60
N ASP A 29 -0.16 -0.56 -26.18
CA ASP A 29 -1.31 0.32 -26.38
C ASP A 29 -1.97 0.73 -25.06
N ALA A 30 -2.03 -0.20 -24.09
CA ALA A 30 -2.52 0.08 -22.74
C ALA A 30 -1.55 1.01 -21.99
N TYR A 31 -0.24 0.79 -22.11
CA TYR A 31 0.76 1.68 -21.53
C TYR A 31 0.62 3.11 -22.04
N GLU A 32 0.47 3.30 -23.35
CA GLU A 32 0.31 4.64 -23.93
C GLU A 32 -0.97 5.34 -23.43
N ARG A 33 -2.06 4.61 -23.21
CA ARG A 33 -3.26 5.16 -22.57
C ARG A 33 -2.96 5.58 -21.13
N THR A 34 -2.32 4.73 -20.34
CA THR A 34 -1.96 5.02 -18.94
C THR A 34 -1.02 6.22 -18.84
N ARG A 35 0.00 6.30 -19.72
CA ARG A 35 0.94 7.43 -19.77
C ARG A 35 0.22 8.76 -19.94
N LYS A 36 -0.71 8.85 -20.90
CA LYS A 36 -1.51 10.07 -21.14
C LYS A 36 -2.36 10.46 -19.93
N ILE A 37 -2.98 9.49 -19.26
CA ILE A 37 -3.78 9.73 -18.05
C ILE A 37 -2.90 10.27 -16.92
N VAL A 38 -1.73 9.68 -16.71
CA VAL A 38 -0.77 10.10 -15.68
C VAL A 38 -0.21 11.49 -15.96
N GLU A 39 0.11 11.79 -17.21
CA GLU A 39 0.57 13.12 -17.64
C GLU A 39 -0.50 14.19 -17.40
N GLU A 40 -1.76 13.91 -17.75
CA GLU A 40 -2.88 14.82 -17.50
C GLU A 40 -3.14 15.00 -15.99
N PHE A 41 -3.06 13.93 -15.20
CA PHE A 41 -3.22 13.99 -13.75
C PHE A 41 -2.13 14.84 -13.08
N GLY A 42 -0.88 14.69 -13.52
CA GLY A 42 0.30 15.36 -12.97
C GLY A 42 0.65 16.70 -13.59
N ARG A 43 -0.16 17.23 -14.52
CA ARG A 43 0.11 18.53 -15.16
C ARG A 43 0.10 19.68 -14.14
N PRO A 44 0.78 20.80 -14.41
CA PRO A 44 0.68 22.01 -13.58
C PRO A 44 -0.78 22.47 -13.45
N GLY A 45 -1.25 22.69 -12.22
CA GLY A 45 -2.65 23.00 -11.92
C GLY A 45 -3.62 21.83 -12.12
N GLY A 46 -3.10 20.62 -12.33
CA GLY A 46 -3.85 19.38 -12.45
C GLY A 46 -4.37 18.86 -11.12
N GLU A 47 -5.22 17.84 -11.21
CA GLU A 47 -5.85 17.21 -10.05
C GLU A 47 -4.82 16.57 -9.10
N GLY A 48 -3.73 16.03 -9.64
CA GLY A 48 -2.66 15.45 -8.84
C GLY A 48 -1.99 16.45 -7.91
N GLU A 49 -1.73 17.69 -8.36
CA GLU A 49 -1.15 18.73 -7.50
C GLU A 49 -2.12 19.14 -6.39
N ARG A 50 -3.42 19.24 -6.72
CA ARG A 50 -4.48 19.54 -5.74
C ARG A 50 -4.54 18.47 -4.65
N LEU A 51 -4.57 17.20 -5.04
CA LEU A 51 -4.62 16.07 -4.11
C LEU A 51 -3.32 15.92 -3.30
N GLN A 52 -2.16 16.15 -3.92
CA GLN A 52 -0.86 16.14 -3.23
C GLN A 52 -0.84 17.15 -2.09
N LYS A 53 -1.31 18.38 -2.33
CA LYS A 53 -1.38 19.42 -1.30
C LYS A 53 -2.29 19.02 -0.14
N LEU A 54 -3.48 18.46 -0.44
CA LEU A 54 -4.38 17.96 0.59
C LEU A 54 -3.77 16.81 1.40
N LEU A 55 -3.01 15.92 0.75
CA LEU A 55 -2.32 14.82 1.41
C LEU A 55 -1.21 15.33 2.34
N GLU A 56 -0.43 16.33 1.91
CA GLU A 56 0.60 16.97 2.72
C GLU A 56 -0.02 17.64 3.97
N GLU A 57 -1.09 18.43 3.79
CA GLU A 57 -1.83 19.05 4.90
C GLU A 57 -2.47 18.03 5.85
N PHE A 58 -2.94 16.90 5.32
CA PHE A 58 -3.46 15.79 6.12
C PHE A 58 -2.34 15.13 6.92
N ALA A 59 -1.19 14.88 6.31
CA ALA A 59 -0.05 14.23 6.96
C ALA A 59 0.56 15.05 8.10
N GLU A 60 0.49 16.38 8.04
CA GLU A 60 0.90 17.26 9.14
C GLU A 60 0.07 17.06 10.42
N LYS A 61 -1.19 16.62 10.28
CA LYS A 61 -2.13 16.43 11.39
C LYS A 61 -2.12 15.02 11.95
N GLN A 62 -1.44 14.08 11.28
CA GLN A 62 -1.42 12.66 11.63
C GLN A 62 -0.05 12.19 12.10
N LEU A 63 -0.03 11.16 12.96
CA LEU A 63 1.21 10.47 13.33
C LEU A 63 1.75 9.64 12.15
N ASN A 64 0.84 8.99 11.43
CA ASN A 64 1.08 8.29 10.18
C ASN A 64 -0.17 8.48 9.30
N TRP A 65 0.00 9.09 8.13
CA TRP A 65 -1.12 9.51 7.28
C TRP A 65 -1.80 8.36 6.54
N VAL A 66 -1.18 7.17 6.46
CA VAL A 66 -1.71 6.05 5.66
C VAL A 66 -2.30 4.93 6.51
N THR A 67 -2.09 4.91 7.83
CA THR A 67 -2.44 3.74 8.67
C THR A 67 -3.87 3.28 8.49
N ASP A 68 -4.84 4.19 8.61
CA ASP A 68 -6.27 3.83 8.53
C ASP A 68 -6.64 3.35 7.12
N TRP A 69 -6.18 4.07 6.09
CA TRP A 69 -6.41 3.67 4.70
C TRP A 69 -5.78 2.32 4.37
N TRP A 70 -4.55 2.07 4.83
CA TRP A 70 -3.84 0.82 4.59
C TRP A 70 -4.48 -0.34 5.34
N LEU A 71 -4.95 -0.12 6.57
CA LEU A 71 -5.59 -1.16 7.37
C LEU A 71 -6.94 -1.59 6.75
N ASP A 72 -7.72 -0.62 6.30
CA ASP A 72 -8.98 -0.87 5.60
C ASP A 72 -8.74 -1.60 4.28
N ASP A 73 -7.88 -1.05 3.42
CA ASP A 73 -7.61 -1.58 2.07
C ASP A 73 -6.96 -2.97 2.12
N MET A 74 -6.01 -3.21 3.02
CA MET A 74 -5.28 -4.48 3.07
C MET A 74 -6.00 -5.60 3.81
N TYR A 75 -6.82 -5.27 4.82
CA TYR A 75 -7.42 -6.29 5.70
C TYR A 75 -8.92 -6.09 5.89
N LEU A 76 -9.34 -4.96 6.47
CA LEU A 76 -10.69 -4.87 7.05
C LEU A 76 -11.81 -4.89 6.00
N MET A 77 -11.52 -4.48 4.77
CA MET A 77 -12.47 -4.49 3.67
C MET A 77 -12.35 -5.71 2.75
N ASN A 78 -11.42 -6.63 3.01
CA ASN A 78 -11.28 -7.84 2.21
C ASN A 78 -12.37 -8.86 2.60
N PRO A 79 -13.29 -9.24 1.69
CA PRO A 79 -14.41 -10.13 2.02
C PRO A 79 -14.00 -11.61 2.05
N LEU A 80 -12.77 -11.96 1.67
CA LEU A 80 -12.31 -13.34 1.65
C LEU A 80 -12.18 -13.90 3.08
N PRO A 81 -12.48 -15.19 3.31
CA PRO A 81 -12.31 -15.81 4.61
C PRO A 81 -10.86 -15.69 5.12
N LEU A 82 -10.69 -15.44 6.43
CA LEU A 82 -9.36 -15.29 7.02
C LEU A 82 -8.43 -16.50 6.82
N PRO A 83 -8.89 -17.76 7.01
CA PRO A 83 -8.04 -18.93 6.79
C PRO A 83 -7.54 -18.98 5.36
N ILE A 84 -6.25 -19.27 5.19
CA ILE A 84 -5.53 -19.35 3.90
C ILE A 84 -5.37 -18.01 3.17
N ASN A 85 -6.40 -17.16 3.10
CA ASN A 85 -6.35 -15.94 2.29
C ASN A 85 -5.65 -14.77 2.98
N SER A 86 -5.65 -14.73 4.33
CA SER A 86 -5.11 -13.60 5.09
C SER A 86 -4.23 -14.03 6.26
N SER A 87 -4.70 -14.94 7.11
CA SER A 87 -3.97 -15.35 8.31
C SER A 87 -2.74 -16.19 7.96
N PRO A 88 -1.51 -15.72 8.23
CA PRO A 88 -0.31 -16.52 8.01
C PRO A 88 -0.22 -17.64 9.05
N GLY A 89 0.35 -18.78 8.64
CA GLY A 89 0.61 -19.92 9.52
C GLY A 89 2.10 -20.11 9.78
N MET A 90 2.45 -20.49 11.01
CA MET A 90 3.80 -20.94 11.37
C MET A 90 3.70 -22.32 12.02
N VAL A 91 4.54 -23.24 11.57
CA VAL A 91 4.60 -24.60 12.11
C VAL A 91 5.90 -24.75 12.89
N PHE A 92 5.78 -25.03 14.18
CA PHE A 92 6.94 -25.34 15.03
C PHE A 92 7.41 -26.78 14.82
N PRO A 93 8.65 -27.11 15.23
CA PRO A 93 9.14 -28.49 15.20
C PRO A 93 8.15 -29.45 15.87
N ARG A 94 8.04 -30.66 15.30
CA ARG A 94 7.17 -31.69 15.84
C ARG A 94 7.58 -32.02 17.27
N HIS A 95 6.64 -31.87 18.20
CA HIS A 95 6.79 -32.32 19.58
C HIS A 95 6.04 -33.65 19.78
N SER A 96 6.58 -34.52 20.63
CA SER A 96 5.93 -35.77 21.04
C SER A 96 5.38 -35.61 22.44
N PHE A 97 4.06 -35.64 22.58
CA PHE A 97 3.38 -35.57 23.86
C PHE A 97 2.89 -36.97 24.25
N ILE A 98 3.36 -37.46 25.39
CA ILE A 98 3.04 -38.81 25.92
C ILE A 98 1.78 -38.77 26.79
N SER A 99 1.39 -37.60 27.30
CA SER A 99 0.14 -37.41 28.05
C SER A 99 -0.51 -36.08 27.71
N SER A 100 -1.82 -35.96 27.93
CA SER A 100 -2.56 -34.70 27.77
C SER A 100 -1.99 -33.58 28.63
N ARG A 101 -1.40 -33.89 29.80
CA ARG A 101 -0.71 -32.91 30.65
C ARG A 101 0.53 -32.30 29.99
N GLN A 102 1.19 -32.99 29.06
CA GLN A 102 2.36 -32.45 28.34
C GLN A 102 1.96 -31.58 27.13
N GLN A 103 0.74 -31.72 26.63
CA GLN A 103 0.23 -30.96 25.48
C GLN A 103 -0.39 -29.61 25.88
N LEU A 104 -0.95 -29.54 27.09
CA LEU A 104 -1.52 -28.34 27.70
C LEU A 104 -0.42 -27.42 28.25
#